data_AF-A0A1J3ZW85-F1
#
_entry.id   AF-A0A1J3ZW85-F1
#
_cell.length_a   1.000
_cell.length_b   1.000
_cell.length_c   1.000
_cell.angle_alpha   90.00
_cell.angle_beta   90.00
_cell.angle_gamma   90.00
#
_symmetry.space_group_name_H-M   'P 1'
#
loop_
_entity.id
_entity.type
_entity.pdbx_description
1 polymer ?
#
loop_
_entity_poly.entity_id
_entity_poly.type
_entity_poly.pdbx_seq_one_letter_code
_entity_poly.pdbx_strand_id
1 'polypeptide(L)'
;MLIDKFETYIINIAGLKSRSTRKKLTHLCKEIKFCESLQFSIFKQNNMYALEVSLPKQQLPYLISFLSFHNYSIYQILSPKHVDELLDSEHLYQSAKRFDLAIDGLQDPFIKDKVIDIMNMFANHHDVNYTLNNNCASVLCAPEVFTQLLHTIATRNIDILSASYRAKMLHKARIS
;
A
#
# COMPACT_ATOMS: atom_id res chain seq x y z
N MET A 1 12.21 -6.48 26.16
CA MET A 1 11.44 -5.33 25.63
C MET A 1 12.23 -4.80 24.45
N LEU A 2 11.94 -5.28 23.24
CA LEU A 2 12.54 -4.73 22.02
C LEU A 2 11.95 -3.32 21.87
N ILE A 3 12.81 -2.32 21.82
CA ILE A 3 12.42 -0.96 21.42
C ILE A 3 11.87 -1.11 20.00
N ASP A 4 10.57 -0.93 19.83
CA ASP A 4 9.97 -0.94 18.50
C ASP A 4 10.60 0.19 17.71
N LYS A 5 11.37 -0.18 16.68
CA LYS A 5 12.03 0.81 15.84
C LYS A 5 10.94 1.53 15.06
N PHE A 6 10.80 2.83 15.33
CA PHE A 6 9.99 3.70 14.49
C PHE A 6 10.54 3.64 13.06
N GLU A 7 9.63 3.42 12.12
CA GLU A 7 9.91 3.49 10.70
C GLU A 7 8.96 4.49 10.07
N THR A 8 9.48 5.23 9.09
CA THR A 8 8.69 6.18 8.31
C THR A 8 8.20 5.47 7.05
N TYR A 9 6.94 5.70 6.71
CA TYR A 9 6.26 5.16 5.54
C TYR A 9 5.57 6.27 4.77
N ILE A 10 5.47 6.09 3.47
CA ILE A 10 4.78 6.98 2.55
C ILE A 10 3.63 6.20 1.95
N ILE A 11 2.42 6.65 2.25
CA ILE A 11 1.18 6.02 1.85
C ILE A 11 0.56 6.87 0.73
N ASN A 12 0.54 6.31 -0.47
CA ASN A 12 -0.10 6.90 -1.63
C ASN A 12 -1.60 6.62 -1.58
N ILE A 13 -2.40 7.65 -1.31
CA ILE A 13 -3.86 7.56 -1.16
C ILE A 13 -4.53 8.34 -2.29
N ALA A 14 -5.59 7.77 -2.87
CA ALA A 14 -6.39 8.42 -3.89
C ALA A 14 -7.06 9.72 -3.40
N GLY A 15 -7.21 10.71 -4.28
CA GLY A 15 -8.01 11.91 -4.00
C GLY A 15 -7.36 12.92 -3.06
N LEU A 16 -6.08 12.73 -2.70
CA LEU A 16 -5.34 13.69 -1.86
C LEU A 16 -5.07 15.04 -2.54
N LYS A 17 -5.33 15.21 -3.84
CA LYS A 17 -5.36 16.53 -4.50
C LYS A 17 -6.50 17.42 -3.96
N SER A 18 -7.57 16.83 -3.46
CA SER A 18 -8.68 17.57 -2.84
C SER A 18 -8.32 18.03 -1.42
N ARG A 19 -8.52 19.34 -1.16
CA ARG A 19 -8.33 19.92 0.18
C ARG A 19 -9.29 19.33 1.22
N SER A 20 -10.52 18.98 0.81
CA SER A 20 -11.51 18.40 1.73
C SER A 20 -11.07 17.00 2.17
N THR A 21 -10.57 16.18 1.24
CA THR A 21 -10.02 14.85 1.54
C THR A 21 -8.82 14.96 2.48
N ARG A 22 -7.87 15.87 2.23
CA ARG A 22 -6.73 16.09 3.14
C ARG A 22 -7.16 16.49 4.56
N LYS A 23 -8.17 17.36 4.69
CA LYS A 23 -8.72 17.75 6.00
C LYS A 23 -9.36 16.57 6.73
N LYS A 24 -10.18 15.77 6.02
CA LYS A 24 -10.80 14.55 6.58
C LYS A 24 -9.74 13.55 7.03
N LEU A 25 -8.73 13.30 6.20
CA LEU A 25 -7.64 12.39 6.55
C LEU A 25 -6.83 12.89 7.75
N THR A 26 -6.51 14.18 7.78
CA THR A 26 -5.81 14.80 8.92
C THR A 26 -6.61 14.67 10.22
N HIS A 27 -7.93 14.85 10.16
CA HIS A 27 -8.79 14.66 11.34
C HIS A 27 -8.78 13.20 11.77
N LEU A 28 -8.97 12.29 10.84
CA LEU A 28 -8.98 10.85 11.08
C LEU A 28 -7.66 10.36 11.71
N CYS A 29 -6.51 10.79 11.18
CA CYS A 29 -5.20 10.42 11.75
C CYS A 29 -5.00 10.93 13.19
N LYS A 30 -5.65 12.03 13.59
CA LYS A 30 -5.61 12.53 14.99
C LYS A 30 -6.48 11.71 15.95
N GLU A 31 -7.48 11.00 15.43
CA GLU A 31 -8.37 10.15 16.23
C GLU A 31 -7.77 8.77 16.51
N ILE A 32 -6.70 8.39 15.80
CA ILE A 32 -6.02 7.12 15.98
C ILE A 32 -5.41 7.05 17.38
N LYS A 33 -5.82 6.05 18.15
CA LYS A 33 -5.26 5.73 19.47
C LYS A 33 -4.47 4.44 19.37
N PHE A 34 -3.19 4.57 19.00
CA PHE A 34 -2.23 3.48 19.08
C PHE A 34 -1.53 3.47 20.44
N CYS A 35 -0.82 2.39 20.73
CA CYS A 35 0.00 2.28 21.95
C CYS A 35 1.09 3.36 22.01
N GLU A 36 1.57 3.81 20.84
CA GLU A 36 2.56 4.87 20.72
C GLU A 36 2.04 5.99 19.80
N SER A 37 2.55 7.21 19.97
CA SER A 37 2.07 8.36 19.22
C SER A 37 2.42 8.25 17.74
N LEU A 38 1.39 8.19 16.89
CA LEU A 38 1.51 8.33 15.45
C LEU A 38 1.97 9.76 15.08
N GLN A 39 3.12 9.87 14.44
CA GLN A 39 3.51 11.13 13.79
C GLN A 39 3.10 11.05 12.32
N PHE A 40 2.46 12.08 11.80
CA PHE A 40 2.04 12.09 10.39
C PHE A 40 2.11 13.49 9.78
N SER A 41 2.36 13.54 8.48
CA SER A 41 2.36 14.75 7.68
C SER A 41 1.76 14.45 6.29
N ILE A 42 1.12 15.44 5.66
CA ILE A 42 0.73 15.33 4.25
C ILE A 42 1.63 16.27 3.47
N PHE A 43 2.46 15.71 2.59
CA PHE A 43 3.40 16.48 1.78
C PHE A 43 3.01 16.47 0.31
N LYS A 44 3.69 17.31 -0.47
CA LYS A 44 3.53 17.40 -1.93
C LYS A 44 4.88 17.21 -2.61
N GLN A 45 4.99 16.25 -3.53
CA GLN A 45 6.17 16.02 -4.35
C GLN A 45 5.75 15.77 -5.79
N ASN A 46 6.41 16.41 -6.76
CA ASN A 46 6.12 16.26 -8.19
C ASN A 46 4.61 16.39 -8.53
N ASN A 47 3.93 17.34 -7.87
CA ASN A 47 2.49 17.59 -7.98
C ASN A 47 1.56 16.47 -7.46
N MET A 48 2.11 15.47 -6.77
CA MET A 48 1.38 14.41 -6.08
C MET A 48 1.36 14.69 -4.58
N TYR A 49 0.25 14.35 -3.93
CA TYR A 49 0.12 14.41 -2.47
C TYR A 49 0.18 12.99 -1.91
N ALA A 50 0.93 12.81 -0.82
CA ALA A 50 1.01 11.54 -0.10
C ALA A 50 0.98 11.78 1.40
N LEU A 51 0.59 10.75 2.14
CA LEU A 51 0.62 10.74 3.60
C LEU A 51 1.95 10.12 4.05
N GLU A 52 2.76 10.90 4.75
CA GLU A 52 3.93 10.41 5.47
C GLU A 52 3.50 10.08 6.90
N VAL A 53 3.89 8.90 7.38
CA VAL A 53 3.64 8.46 8.76
C VAL A 53 4.90 7.89 9.36
N SER A 54 5.15 8.17 10.62
CA SER A 54 6.21 7.55 11.43
C SER A 54 5.57 6.85 12.61
N LEU A 55 5.79 5.55 12.69
CA LEU A 55 5.17 4.65 13.67
C LEU A 55 6.03 3.39 13.89
N PRO A 56 5.86 2.66 15.00
CA PRO A 56 6.39 1.32 15.19
C PRO A 56 6.07 0.41 14.02
N LYS A 57 7.06 -0.32 13.50
CA LYS A 57 6.85 -1.24 12.36
C LYS A 57 5.65 -2.18 12.53
N GLN A 58 5.42 -2.67 13.75
CA GLN A 58 4.30 -3.55 14.09
C GLN A 58 2.92 -2.87 13.96
N GLN A 59 2.85 -1.54 14.01
CA GLN A 59 1.61 -0.78 13.91
C GLN A 59 1.21 -0.45 12.46
N LEU A 60 2.09 -0.68 11.47
CA LEU A 60 1.79 -0.38 10.08
C LEU A 60 0.55 -1.14 9.59
N PRO A 61 0.44 -2.47 9.75
CA PRO A 61 -0.74 -3.21 9.29
C PRO A 61 -2.05 -2.64 9.85
N TYR A 62 -2.06 -2.29 11.14
CA TYR A 62 -3.23 -1.68 11.78
C TYR A 62 -3.61 -0.33 11.17
N LEU A 63 -2.63 0.51 10.80
CA LEU A 63 -2.91 1.76 10.09
C LEU A 63 -3.50 1.49 8.70
N ILE A 64 -2.94 0.54 7.95
CA ILE A 64 -3.43 0.19 6.61
C ILE A 64 -4.87 -0.34 6.67
N SER A 65 -5.15 -1.23 7.62
CA SER A 65 -6.50 -1.74 7.87
C SER A 65 -7.45 -0.64 8.30
N PHE A 66 -7.04 0.23 9.23
CA PHE A 66 -7.83 1.37 9.68
C PHE A 66 -8.20 2.30 8.52
N LEU A 67 -7.23 2.74 7.72
CA LEU A 67 -7.49 3.56 6.54
C LEU A 67 -8.41 2.86 5.54
N SER A 68 -8.23 1.55 5.36
CA SER A 68 -9.08 0.74 4.47
C SER A 68 -10.53 0.67 4.99
N PHE A 69 -10.75 0.46 6.29
CA PHE A 69 -12.10 0.51 6.90
C PHE A 69 -12.77 1.89 6.77
N HIS A 70 -11.98 2.96 6.70
CA HIS A 70 -12.46 4.32 6.41
C HIS A 70 -12.57 4.63 4.90
N ASN A 71 -12.51 3.60 4.03
CA ASN A 71 -12.67 3.67 2.58
C ASN A 71 -11.64 4.56 1.87
N TYR A 72 -10.42 4.66 2.41
CA TYR A 72 -9.31 5.26 1.67
C TYR A 72 -8.70 4.24 0.71
N SER A 73 -8.68 4.56 -0.59
CA SER A 73 -8.01 3.75 -1.60
C SER A 73 -6.51 3.98 -1.56
N ILE A 74 -5.76 2.96 -1.15
CA ILE A 74 -4.30 2.98 -1.06
C ILE A 74 -3.72 2.33 -2.33
N TYR A 75 -2.81 3.04 -2.99
CA TYR A 75 -2.11 2.55 -4.18
C TYR A 75 -0.72 2.00 -3.86
N GLN A 76 -0.02 2.63 -2.92
CA GLN A 76 1.35 2.26 -2.56
C GLN A 76 1.62 2.53 -1.07
N ILE A 77 2.49 1.71 -0.49
CA ILE A 77 3.07 1.86 0.85
C ILE A 77 4.57 1.71 0.65
N LEU A 78 5.28 2.84 0.71
CA LEU A 78 6.70 2.95 0.34
C LEU A 78 7.55 3.36 1.55
N SER A 79 8.82 2.98 1.52
CA SER A 79 9.83 3.60 2.39
C SER A 79 10.23 4.97 1.83
N PRO A 80 10.67 5.94 2.66
CA PRO A 80 11.22 7.22 2.21
C PRO A 80 12.36 7.11 1.19
N LYS A 81 13.05 5.97 1.11
CA LYS A 81 14.09 5.74 0.09
C LYS A 81 13.52 5.63 -1.33
N HIS A 82 12.23 5.35 -1.46
CA HIS A 82 11.55 5.09 -2.73
C HIS A 82 10.48 6.16 -3.03
N VAL A 83 10.56 7.37 -2.45
CA VAL A 83 9.55 8.42 -2.74
C VAL A 83 9.54 8.80 -4.22
N ASP A 84 10.68 8.72 -4.88
CA ASP A 84 10.78 9.02 -6.31
C ASP A 84 10.01 8.03 -7.19
N GLU A 85 9.60 6.89 -6.64
CA GLU A 85 8.75 5.87 -7.28
C GLU A 85 7.25 6.07 -7.01
N LEU A 86 6.87 7.20 -6.40
CA LEU A 86 5.47 7.55 -6.14
C LEU A 86 4.71 7.66 -7.46
N LEU A 87 3.62 6.90 -7.56
CA LEU A 87 2.73 6.93 -8.71
C LEU A 87 1.74 8.09 -8.60
N ASP A 88 1.46 8.75 -9.73
CA ASP A 88 0.38 9.73 -9.80
C ASP A 88 -0.95 8.98 -9.78
N SER A 89 -1.56 8.90 -8.61
CA SER A 89 -2.82 8.20 -8.34
C SER A 89 -4.01 8.70 -9.16
N GLU A 90 -3.88 9.85 -9.82
CA GLU A 90 -4.94 10.48 -10.63
C GLU A 90 -4.74 10.25 -12.14
N HIS A 91 -3.52 9.88 -12.56
CA HIS A 91 -3.18 9.59 -13.95
C HIS A 91 -2.67 8.15 -14.12
N LEU A 92 -3.21 7.25 -13.32
CA LEU A 92 -2.95 5.82 -13.48
C LEU A 92 -3.59 5.35 -14.78
N TYR A 93 -2.76 5.11 -15.79
CA TYR A 93 -3.20 4.45 -17.02
C TYR A 93 -3.85 3.11 -16.66
N GLN A 94 -5.03 2.84 -17.23
CA GLN A 94 -5.81 1.59 -17.08
C GLN A 94 -5.06 0.33 -17.54
N SER A 95 -3.87 0.49 -18.12
CA SER A 95 -2.98 -0.62 -18.48
C SER A 95 -2.59 -1.43 -17.25
N ALA A 96 -2.54 -2.75 -17.40
CA ALA A 96 -2.04 -3.64 -16.37
C ALA A 96 -0.62 -3.26 -15.92
N LYS A 97 -0.44 -3.19 -14.60
CA LYS A 97 0.81 -2.86 -13.91
C LYS A 97 1.18 -3.99 -12.96
N ARG A 98 2.48 -4.17 -12.74
CA ARG A 98 3.01 -5.16 -11.79
C ARG A 98 3.22 -4.48 -10.44
N PHE A 99 2.57 -5.01 -9.43
CA PHE A 99 2.67 -4.59 -8.04
C PHE A 99 3.29 -5.71 -7.21
N ASP A 100 4.10 -5.34 -6.23
CA ASP A 100 4.65 -6.26 -5.25
C ASP A 100 4.04 -5.91 -3.89
N LEU A 101 3.36 -6.87 -3.27
CA LEU A 101 2.67 -6.74 -1.99
C LEU A 101 3.37 -7.63 -0.97
N ALA A 102 4.04 -7.02 0.02
CA ALA A 102 4.62 -7.77 1.12
C ALA A 102 3.56 -8.06 2.17
N ILE A 103 3.38 -9.35 2.48
CA ILE A 103 2.39 -9.85 3.42
C ILE A 103 3.13 -10.55 4.56
N ASP A 104 2.83 -10.18 5.80
CA ASP A 104 3.37 -10.88 6.95
C ASP A 104 2.71 -12.25 7.12
N GLY A 105 3.48 -13.22 7.60
CA GLY A 105 2.97 -14.56 7.85
C GLY A 105 2.57 -15.36 6.60
N LEU A 106 2.97 -14.96 5.39
CA LEU A 106 2.66 -15.74 4.16
C LEU A 106 3.30 -17.15 4.12
N GLN A 107 4.20 -17.44 5.07
CA GLN A 107 4.72 -18.79 5.36
C GLN A 107 3.74 -19.66 6.14
N ASP A 108 2.86 -19.05 6.92
CA ASP A 108 1.81 -19.74 7.65
C ASP A 108 0.79 -20.28 6.63
N PRO A 109 0.53 -21.60 6.62
CA PRO A 109 -0.42 -22.21 5.69
C PRO A 109 -1.81 -21.56 5.73
N PHE A 110 -2.30 -21.16 6.89
CA PHE A 110 -3.62 -20.56 7.06
C PHE A 110 -3.69 -19.16 6.42
N ILE A 111 -2.66 -18.34 6.64
CA ILE A 111 -2.58 -17.00 6.01
C ILE A 111 -2.41 -17.16 4.50
N LYS A 112 -1.55 -18.09 4.08
CA LYS A 112 -1.29 -18.37 2.66
C LYS A 112 -2.55 -18.80 1.93
N ASP A 113 -3.31 -19.76 2.47
CA ASP A 113 -4.56 -20.23 1.87
C ASP A 113 -5.58 -19.09 1.77
N LYS A 114 -5.72 -18.28 2.81
CA LYS A 114 -6.60 -17.11 2.81
C LYS A 114 -6.22 -16.07 1.76
N VAL A 115 -4.92 -15.82 1.56
CA VAL A 115 -4.41 -14.94 0.50
C VAL A 115 -4.70 -15.55 -0.87
N ILE A 116 -4.48 -16.85 -1.06
CA ILE A 116 -4.79 -17.57 -2.30
C ILE A 116 -6.28 -17.45 -2.64
N ASP A 117 -7.16 -17.64 -1.67
CA ASP A 117 -8.61 -17.52 -1.86
C ASP A 117 -9.02 -16.11 -2.30
N ILE A 118 -8.45 -15.08 -1.67
CA ILE A 118 -8.67 -13.68 -2.09
C ILE A 118 -8.16 -13.48 -3.52
N MET A 119 -6.93 -13.92 -3.81
CA MET A 119 -6.34 -13.73 -5.13
C MET A 119 -7.13 -14.44 -6.24
N ASN A 120 -7.58 -15.67 -5.98
CA ASN A 120 -8.42 -16.44 -6.90
C ASN A 120 -9.79 -15.80 -7.09
N MET A 121 -10.39 -15.26 -6.02
CA MET A 121 -11.62 -14.48 -6.13
C MET A 121 -11.44 -13.31 -7.09
N PHE A 122 -10.32 -12.57 -7.01
CA PHE A 122 -10.04 -11.46 -7.93
C PHE A 122 -9.71 -11.95 -9.35
N ALA A 123 -8.93 -13.02 -9.52
CA ALA A 123 -8.59 -13.58 -10.83
C ALA A 123 -9.81 -14.11 -11.60
N ASN A 124 -10.87 -14.54 -10.89
CA ASN A 124 -12.11 -15.00 -11.51
C ASN A 124 -13.02 -13.87 -11.99
N HIS A 125 -12.88 -12.65 -11.44
CA HIS A 125 -13.75 -11.50 -11.75
C HIS A 125 -13.04 -10.39 -12.52
N HIS A 126 -11.71 -10.37 -12.51
CA HIS A 126 -10.87 -9.34 -13.10
C HIS A 126 -9.65 -9.96 -13.78
N ASP A 127 -9.02 -9.22 -14.69
CA ASP A 127 -7.74 -9.61 -15.30
C ASP A 127 -6.59 -9.44 -14.28
N VAL A 128 -6.42 -10.46 -13.44
CA VAL A 128 -5.41 -10.51 -12.37
C VAL A 128 -4.59 -11.77 -12.52
N ASN A 129 -3.29 -11.59 -12.72
CA ASN A 129 -2.31 -12.67 -12.66
C ASN A 129 -1.41 -12.47 -11.45
N TYR A 130 -1.16 -13.51 -10.66
CA TYR A 130 -0.33 -13.38 -9.46
C TYR A 130 0.63 -14.55 -9.26
N THR A 131 1.73 -14.26 -8.58
CA THR A 131 2.70 -15.25 -8.11
C THR A 131 3.01 -15.01 -6.64
N LEU A 132 2.96 -16.05 -5.82
CA LEU A 132 3.30 -15.97 -4.41
C LEU A 132 4.73 -16.48 -4.17
N ASN A 133 5.55 -15.60 -3.61
CA ASN A 133 6.86 -15.92 -3.05
C ASN A 133 6.76 -15.89 -1.52
N ASN A 134 7.83 -16.31 -0.86
CA ASN A 134 7.86 -16.51 0.59
C ASN A 134 7.17 -15.44 1.45
N ASN A 135 7.38 -14.14 1.17
CA ASN A 135 6.76 -13.04 1.92
C ASN A 135 6.11 -11.99 1.00
N CYS A 136 5.93 -12.31 -0.29
CA CYS A 136 5.54 -11.32 -1.29
C CYS A 136 4.61 -11.92 -2.33
N ALA A 137 3.48 -11.25 -2.56
CA ALA A 137 2.60 -11.49 -3.69
C ALA A 137 2.94 -10.50 -4.81
N SER A 138 3.40 -11.02 -5.94
CA SER A 138 3.59 -10.22 -7.15
C SER A 138 2.33 -10.32 -7.99
N VAL A 139 1.66 -9.19 -8.23
CA VAL A 139 0.33 -9.11 -8.85
C VAL A 139 0.40 -8.24 -10.10
N LEU A 140 -0.08 -8.75 -11.22
CA LEU A 140 -0.24 -8.03 -12.47
C LEU A 140 -1.73 -7.76 -12.69
N CYS A 141 -2.14 -6.50 -12.58
CA CYS A 141 -3.53 -6.08 -12.77
C CYS A 141 -3.64 -4.57 -13.05
N ALA A 142 -4.84 -4.11 -13.39
CA ALA A 142 -5.12 -2.68 -13.46
C ALA A 142 -4.98 -2.02 -12.06
N PRO A 143 -4.49 -0.77 -11.96
CA PRO A 143 -4.27 -0.13 -10.67
C PRO A 143 -5.53 -0.03 -9.80
N GLU A 144 -6.69 0.18 -10.41
CA GLU A 144 -7.99 0.24 -9.71
C GLU A 144 -8.31 -1.11 -9.04
N VAL A 145 -8.10 -2.21 -9.77
CA VAL A 145 -8.27 -3.58 -9.23
C VAL A 145 -7.26 -3.86 -8.12
N PHE A 146 -6.02 -3.38 -8.26
CA PHE A 146 -5.02 -3.50 -7.20
C PHE A 146 -5.45 -2.79 -5.90
N THR A 147 -6.04 -1.60 -5.97
CA THR A 147 -6.54 -0.92 -4.75
C THR A 147 -7.63 -1.71 -4.04
N GLN A 148 -8.54 -2.32 -4.82
CA GLN A 148 -9.61 -3.15 -4.27
C GLN A 148 -9.07 -4.43 -3.64
N LEU A 149 -8.06 -5.03 -4.26
CA LEU A 149 -7.34 -6.17 -3.72
C LEU A 149 -6.65 -5.82 -2.39
N LEU A 150 -5.87 -4.73 -2.36
CA LEU A 150 -5.18 -4.26 -1.16
C LEU A 150 -6.19 -3.98 -0.03
N HIS A 151 -7.28 -3.29 -0.34
CA HIS A 151 -8.38 -3.05 0.61
C HIS A 151 -8.97 -4.36 1.14
N THR A 152 -9.23 -5.34 0.27
CA THR A 152 -9.78 -6.65 0.67
C THR A 152 -8.83 -7.43 1.56
N ILE A 153 -7.53 -7.35 1.30
CA ILE A 153 -6.50 -8.00 2.13
C ILE A 153 -6.44 -7.32 3.50
N ALA A 154 -6.35 -5.99 3.53
CA ALA A 154 -6.28 -5.21 4.77
C ALA A 154 -7.51 -5.38 5.67
N THR A 155 -8.70 -5.47 5.08
CA THR A 155 -9.97 -5.65 5.83
C THR A 155 -10.22 -7.10 6.26
N ARG A 156 -9.39 -8.06 5.81
CA ARG A 156 -9.49 -9.48 6.19
C ARG A 156 -8.45 -9.92 7.20
N ASN A 157 -7.92 -9.02 8.03
CA ASN A 157 -6.94 -9.33 9.08
C ASN A 157 -5.70 -10.04 8.50
N ILE A 158 -5.21 -9.55 7.36
CA ILE A 158 -3.95 -9.99 6.76
C ILE A 158 -3.02 -8.79 6.79
N ASP A 159 -1.86 -8.97 7.42
CA ASP A 159 -0.96 -7.87 7.70
C ASP A 159 -0.15 -7.50 6.47
N ILE A 160 -0.34 -6.26 5.99
CA ILE A 160 0.36 -5.70 4.84
C ILE A 160 1.56 -4.90 5.34
N LEU A 161 2.76 -5.29 4.87
CA LEU A 161 4.02 -4.67 5.25
C LEU A 161 4.52 -3.64 4.23
N SER A 162 4.20 -3.82 2.95
CA SER A 162 4.49 -2.86 1.89
C SER A 162 3.66 -3.17 0.64
N ALA A 163 3.46 -2.16 -0.18
CA ALA A 163 2.80 -2.28 -1.48
C ALA A 163 3.52 -1.35 -2.45
N SER A 164 4.30 -1.89 -3.37
CA SER A 164 5.08 -1.09 -4.31
C SER A 164 4.71 -1.41 -5.75
N TYR A 165 4.92 -0.43 -6.62
CA TYR A 165 4.80 -0.62 -8.05
C TYR A 165 6.17 -0.97 -8.60
N ARG A 166 6.25 -2.08 -9.32
CA ARG A 166 7.47 -2.46 -10.03
C ARG A 166 7.45 -1.78 -11.40
N ALA A 167 8.01 -0.58 -11.47
CA ALA A 167 8.36 0.00 -12.75
C ALA A 167 9.27 -0.99 -13.47
N LYS A 168 8.91 -1.40 -14.69
CA LYS A 168 9.88 -2.10 -15.55
C LYS A 168 11.12 -1.21 -15.56
N MET A 169 12.25 -1.74 -15.13
CA MET A 169 13.53 -1.16 -15.50
C MET A 169 13.57 -1.24 -17.02
N LEU A 170 13.05 -0.20 -17.70
CA LEU A 170 13.70 0.27 -18.89
C LEU A 170 15.08 0.63 -18.39
N HIS A 171 16.00 -0.36 -18.45
CA HIS A 171 17.41 -0.08 -18.41
C HIS A 171 17.57 1.17 -19.26
N LYS A 172 18.09 2.25 -18.66
CA LYS A 172 18.82 3.24 -19.43
C LYS A 172 19.89 2.42 -20.15
N ALA A 173 19.57 1.92 -21.33
CA ALA A 173 20.55 1.52 -22.30
C ALA A 173 21.33 2.80 -22.54
N ARG A 174 22.46 2.92 -21.85
CA ARG A 174 23.52 3.84 -22.26
C ARG A 174 23.85 3.40 -23.67
N ILE A 175 23.29 4.10 -24.64
CA ILE A 175 23.85 4.14 -25.98
C ILE A 175 25.09 5.01 -25.79
N SER A 176 26.22 4.36 -25.52
CA SER A 176 27.56 4.94 -25.63
C SER A 176 28.05 4.74 -27.06
#